data_AF-H2Z965-F1
#
_entry.id   AF-H2Z965-F1
#
_cell.length_a   1.000
_cell.length_b   1.000
_cell.length_c   1.000
_cell.angle_alpha   90.00
_cell.angle_beta   90.00
_cell.angle_gamma   90.00
#
_symmetry.space_group_name_H-M   'P 1'
#
loop_
_entity.id
_entity.type
_entity.pdbx_description
1 polymer ?
#
loop_
_entity_poly.entity_id
_entity_poly.type
_entity_poly.pdbx_seq_one_letter_code
_entity_poly.pdbx_strand_id
1 'polypeptide(L)'
;MAYDARTDVLYVSDHYNHAVRKMDLKKKTVTTIAGGGLAGDVDKTIFGHGLAMNYPEGLELDPEHEVLYVAEFGNNCIRMISLLDKTMTVLAGGINFGSRDAVGTDAQFYHPTGITLDKERKMLYVSDQYNHRVRAITALGSTEEAQNGAMIIQHFGKVDAYRDLLVHNRSSVFASTTIIAVAMFVLLVWFSSRYWKGWANRNCDKYWKMKNSHKL
;
A
#
# COMPACT_ATOMS: atom_id res chain seq x y z
N MET A 1 -17.85 -10.27 -8.66
CA MET A 1 -17.33 -11.09 -9.78
C MET A 1 -16.16 -10.38 -10.44
N ALA A 2 -15.17 -11.11 -10.93
CA ALA A 2 -13.97 -10.55 -11.57
C ALA A 2 -13.63 -11.35 -12.83
N TYR A 3 -13.29 -10.68 -13.93
CA TYR A 3 -13.05 -11.30 -15.23
C TYR A 3 -11.59 -11.20 -15.66
N ASP A 4 -10.98 -12.33 -16.05
CA ASP A 4 -9.68 -12.35 -16.71
C ASP A 4 -9.84 -12.48 -18.22
N ALA A 5 -9.71 -11.35 -18.92
CA ALA A 5 -9.82 -11.29 -20.37
C ALA A 5 -8.68 -12.02 -21.12
N ARG A 6 -7.56 -12.32 -20.46
CA ARG A 6 -6.43 -13.02 -21.09
C ARG A 6 -6.72 -14.52 -21.22
N THR A 7 -7.45 -15.07 -20.25
CA THR A 7 -7.70 -16.51 -20.12
C THR A 7 -9.16 -16.89 -20.38
N ASP A 8 -10.06 -15.91 -20.56
CA ASP A 8 -11.52 -16.07 -20.61
C ASP A 8 -12.05 -16.84 -19.40
N VAL A 9 -11.57 -16.44 -18.21
CA VAL A 9 -11.97 -16.99 -16.93
C VAL A 9 -12.77 -15.96 -16.15
N LEU A 10 -13.90 -16.38 -15.60
CA LEU A 10 -14.71 -15.58 -14.69
C LEU A 10 -14.60 -16.13 -13.26
N TYR A 11 -14.30 -15.25 -12.32
CA TYR A 11 -14.30 -15.52 -10.89
C TYR A 11 -15.59 -14.99 -10.27
N VAL A 12 -16.25 -15.83 -9.48
CA VAL A 12 -17.57 -15.53 -8.89
C VAL A 12 -17.53 -15.78 -7.39
N SER A 13 -17.97 -14.80 -6.62
CA SER A 13 -18.24 -14.93 -5.20
C SER A 13 -19.58 -15.63 -5.05
N ASP A 14 -19.55 -16.81 -4.46
CA ASP A 14 -20.73 -17.63 -4.20
C ASP A 14 -21.12 -17.44 -2.73
N HIS A 15 -21.72 -16.27 -2.47
CA HIS A 15 -21.90 -15.68 -1.15
C HIS A 15 -22.44 -16.66 -0.10
N TYR A 16 -23.60 -17.26 -0.35
CA TYR A 16 -24.24 -18.19 0.58
C TYR A 16 -23.62 -19.59 0.62
N ASN A 17 -22.73 -19.90 -0.33
CA ASN A 17 -21.97 -21.14 -0.32
C ASN A 17 -20.56 -20.96 0.25
N HIS A 18 -20.25 -19.78 0.80
CA HIS A 18 -18.98 -19.49 1.48
C HIS A 18 -17.77 -19.84 0.59
N ALA A 19 -17.87 -19.54 -0.72
CA ALA A 19 -16.91 -20.01 -1.70
C ALA A 19 -16.62 -18.98 -2.80
N VAL A 20 -15.46 -19.13 -3.42
CA VAL A 20 -15.13 -18.48 -4.69
C VAL A 20 -15.03 -19.55 -5.78
N ARG A 21 -15.76 -19.32 -6.87
CA ARG A 21 -15.80 -20.19 -8.04
C ARG A 21 -14.95 -19.60 -9.15
N LYS A 22 -14.32 -20.49 -9.93
CA LYS A 22 -13.66 -20.20 -11.19
C LYS A 22 -14.47 -20.85 -12.31
N MET A 23 -14.86 -20.07 -13.29
CA MET A 23 -15.57 -20.52 -14.48
C MET A 23 -14.66 -20.33 -15.69
N ASP A 24 -14.27 -21.44 -16.34
CA ASP A 24 -13.55 -21.43 -17.61
C ASP A 24 -14.59 -21.34 -18.73
N LEU A 25 -14.69 -20.18 -19.39
CA LEU A 25 -15.73 -19.93 -20.39
C LEU A 25 -15.50 -20.70 -21.68
N LYS A 26 -14.24 -21.03 -22.00
CA LYS A 26 -13.89 -21.84 -23.18
C LYS A 26 -14.26 -23.30 -22.98
N LYS A 27 -13.91 -23.86 -21.82
CA LYS A 27 -14.18 -25.26 -21.47
C LYS A 27 -15.58 -25.48 -20.93
N LYS A 28 -16.29 -24.40 -20.58
CA LYS A 28 -17.62 -24.42 -19.97
C LYS A 28 -17.64 -25.23 -18.66
N THR A 29 -16.59 -25.09 -17.86
CA THR A 29 -16.47 -25.79 -16.56
C THR A 29 -16.46 -24.79 -15.41
N VAL A 30 -16.95 -25.24 -14.25
CA VAL A 30 -16.92 -24.49 -13.00
C VAL A 30 -16.17 -25.31 -11.96
N THR A 31 -15.22 -24.69 -11.27
CA THR A 31 -14.49 -25.29 -10.16
C THR A 31 -14.48 -24.36 -8.95
N THR A 32 -14.36 -24.94 -7.76
CA THR A 32 -14.12 -24.16 -6.53
C THR A 32 -12.63 -23.87 -6.41
N ILE A 33 -12.26 -22.62 -6.15
CA ILE A 33 -10.86 -22.24 -5.93
C ILE A 33 -10.56 -21.82 -4.48
N ALA A 34 -11.59 -21.41 -3.73
CA ALA A 34 -11.49 -21.14 -2.30
C ALA A 34 -12.85 -21.41 -1.63
N GLY A 35 -12.82 -21.84 -0.37
CA GLY A 35 -14.02 -22.17 0.40
C GLY A 35 -14.72 -23.45 -0.07
N GLY A 36 -16.03 -23.56 0.21
CA GLY A 36 -16.86 -24.71 -0.22
C GLY A 36 -17.21 -25.75 0.86
N GLY A 37 -17.21 -25.36 2.14
CA GLY A 37 -17.75 -26.11 3.28
C GLY A 37 -18.89 -25.36 3.98
N LEU A 38 -19.43 -25.91 5.08
CA LEU A 38 -20.40 -25.18 5.92
C LEU A 38 -19.77 -23.89 6.48
N ALA A 39 -20.57 -22.89 6.85
CA ALA A 39 -20.06 -21.70 7.55
C ALA A 39 -19.27 -22.15 8.80
N GLY A 40 -18.00 -21.75 8.92
CA GLY A 40 -17.15 -22.14 10.05
C GLY A 40 -16.53 -23.55 9.97
N ASP A 41 -16.62 -24.21 8.82
CA ASP A 41 -16.01 -25.53 8.59
C ASP A 41 -14.50 -25.40 8.40
N VAL A 42 -13.78 -25.45 9.53
CA VAL A 42 -12.32 -25.29 9.65
C VAL A 42 -11.52 -26.40 8.95
N ASP A 43 -12.16 -27.50 8.55
CA ASP A 43 -11.50 -28.72 8.06
C ASP A 43 -11.43 -28.84 6.53
N LYS A 44 -11.97 -27.85 5.79
CA LYS A 44 -11.77 -27.73 4.33
C LYS A 44 -10.93 -26.51 3.97
N THR A 45 -9.83 -26.34 4.71
CA THR A 45 -8.72 -25.45 4.38
C THR A 45 -8.06 -25.93 3.09
N ILE A 46 -8.63 -25.59 1.92
CA ILE A 46 -7.89 -25.83 0.68
C ILE A 46 -6.63 -24.94 0.65
N PHE A 47 -6.55 -23.84 1.43
CA PHE A 47 -5.30 -23.08 1.56
C PHE A 47 -5.11 -22.53 2.98
N GLY A 48 -3.90 -22.78 3.51
CA GLY A 48 -3.55 -22.73 4.92
C GLY A 48 -3.65 -21.36 5.60
N HIS A 49 -3.69 -21.45 6.93
CA HIS A 49 -3.57 -20.37 7.92
C HIS A 49 -4.70 -19.32 7.94
N GLY A 50 -5.76 -19.64 8.70
CA GLY A 50 -6.60 -18.62 9.34
C GLY A 50 -7.98 -18.45 8.73
N LEU A 51 -8.98 -18.99 9.44
CA LEU A 51 -10.43 -18.76 9.31
C LEU A 51 -11.05 -19.27 8.00
N ALA A 52 -12.07 -20.12 8.12
CA ALA A 52 -12.90 -20.53 6.99
C ALA A 52 -13.50 -19.31 6.28
N MET A 53 -13.52 -19.34 4.95
CA MET A 53 -14.14 -18.27 4.14
C MET A 53 -15.60 -18.09 4.56
N ASN A 54 -16.05 -16.84 4.73
CA ASN A 54 -17.38 -16.55 5.23
C ASN A 54 -18.05 -15.40 4.47
N TYR A 55 -19.06 -15.72 3.66
CA TYR A 55 -19.79 -14.74 2.84
C TYR A 55 -18.85 -13.87 1.98
N PRO A 56 -18.06 -14.44 1.04
CA PRO A 56 -17.28 -13.62 0.12
C PRO A 56 -18.22 -12.78 -0.74
N GLU A 57 -17.87 -11.53 -1.02
CA GLU A 57 -18.76 -10.60 -1.72
C GLU A 57 -18.06 -9.91 -2.89
N GLY A 58 -17.20 -8.92 -2.61
CA GLY A 58 -16.41 -8.25 -3.63
C GLY A 58 -15.25 -9.11 -4.12
N LEU A 59 -15.00 -9.06 -5.43
CA LEU A 59 -13.84 -9.69 -6.05
C LEU A 59 -13.16 -8.69 -6.98
N GLU A 60 -11.83 -8.62 -6.91
CA GLU A 60 -11.03 -7.81 -7.81
C GLU A 60 -9.78 -8.58 -8.25
N LEU A 61 -9.55 -8.64 -9.56
CA LEU A 61 -8.43 -9.37 -10.14
C LEU A 61 -7.25 -8.44 -10.41
N ASP A 62 -6.09 -8.81 -9.90
CA ASP A 62 -4.80 -8.30 -10.35
C ASP A 62 -4.14 -9.31 -11.31
N PRO A 63 -4.28 -9.12 -12.63
CA PRO A 63 -3.69 -10.02 -13.62
C PRO A 63 -2.17 -9.87 -13.74
N GLU A 64 -1.58 -8.77 -13.25
CA GLU A 64 -0.12 -8.52 -13.32
C GLU A 64 0.61 -9.43 -12.34
N HIS A 65 0.08 -9.54 -11.13
CA HIS A 65 0.64 -10.38 -10.07
C HIS A 65 -0.05 -11.74 -9.91
N GLU A 66 -1.06 -12.02 -10.75
CA GLU A 66 -1.89 -13.23 -10.69
C GLU A 66 -2.54 -13.43 -9.31
N VAL A 67 -3.14 -12.36 -8.80
CA VAL A 67 -3.78 -12.31 -7.48
C VAL A 67 -5.26 -11.98 -7.62
N LEU A 68 -6.10 -12.66 -6.85
CA LEU A 68 -7.51 -12.32 -6.67
C LEU A 68 -7.73 -11.77 -5.26
N TYR A 69 -8.13 -10.51 -5.16
CA TYR A 69 -8.55 -9.90 -3.91
C TYR A 69 -10.02 -10.17 -3.65
N VAL A 70 -10.35 -10.46 -2.39
CA VAL A 70 -11.69 -10.82 -1.95
C VAL A 70 -12.07 -9.96 -0.74
N ALA A 71 -13.18 -9.24 -0.84
CA ALA A 71 -13.81 -8.66 0.33
C ALA A 71 -14.70 -9.72 0.99
N GLU A 72 -14.38 -10.07 2.24
CA GLU A 72 -15.08 -11.11 2.97
C GLU A 72 -16.02 -10.49 4.00
N PHE A 73 -17.31 -10.44 3.63
CA PHE A 73 -18.35 -9.81 4.42
C PHE A 73 -18.43 -10.42 5.82
N GLY A 74 -18.43 -11.75 5.93
CA GLY A 74 -18.70 -12.44 7.19
C GLY A 74 -17.56 -12.41 8.20
N ASN A 75 -16.31 -12.30 7.73
CA ASN A 75 -15.14 -12.28 8.60
C ASN A 75 -14.48 -10.90 8.71
N ASN A 76 -15.13 -9.84 8.23
CA ASN A 76 -14.66 -8.46 8.35
C ASN A 76 -13.22 -8.25 7.87
N CYS A 77 -12.85 -8.93 6.78
CA CYS A 77 -11.47 -8.91 6.29
C CYS A 77 -11.41 -8.84 4.77
N ILE A 78 -10.23 -8.43 4.29
CA ILE A 78 -9.84 -8.52 2.89
C ILE A 78 -8.85 -9.65 2.76
N ARG A 79 -9.13 -10.58 1.86
CA ARG A 79 -8.26 -11.69 1.54
C ARG A 79 -7.58 -11.49 0.20
N MET A 80 -6.45 -12.16 0.09
CA MET A 80 -5.67 -12.26 -1.12
C MET A 80 -5.54 -13.75 -1.47
N ILE A 81 -5.86 -14.11 -2.71
CA ILE A 81 -5.69 -15.47 -3.24
C ILE A 81 -4.64 -15.41 -4.36
N SER A 82 -3.48 -16.05 -4.15
CA SER A 82 -2.50 -16.29 -5.21
C SER A 82 -3.07 -17.29 -6.20
N LEU A 83 -3.20 -16.93 -7.47
CA LEU A 83 -3.67 -17.83 -8.52
C LEU A 83 -2.56 -18.76 -9.01
N LEU A 84 -1.30 -18.40 -8.76
CA LEU A 84 -0.10 -19.18 -9.05
C LEU A 84 0.07 -20.34 -8.06
N ASP A 85 0.27 -20.00 -6.80
CA ASP A 85 0.54 -20.98 -5.72
C ASP A 85 -0.75 -21.57 -5.15
N LYS A 86 -1.87 -21.02 -5.59
CA LYS A 86 -3.23 -21.30 -5.14
C LYS A 86 -3.46 -20.93 -3.67
N THR A 87 -2.51 -20.31 -2.98
CA THR A 87 -2.62 -19.99 -1.55
C THR A 87 -3.57 -18.82 -1.26
N MET A 88 -4.13 -18.79 -0.05
CA MET A 88 -5.00 -17.73 0.44
C MET A 88 -4.43 -17.15 1.73
N THR A 89 -4.42 -15.83 1.85
CA THR A 89 -3.96 -15.12 3.05
C THR A 89 -4.90 -13.97 3.40
N VAL A 90 -4.89 -13.54 4.66
CA VAL A 90 -5.57 -12.32 5.08
C VAL A 90 -4.65 -11.14 4.80
N LEU A 91 -5.08 -10.24 3.91
CA LEU A 91 -4.34 -9.03 3.56
C LEU A 91 -4.52 -7.95 4.63
N ALA A 92 -5.77 -7.76 5.09
CA ALA A 92 -6.10 -6.81 6.14
C ALA A 92 -7.41 -7.19 6.85
N GLY A 93 -7.56 -6.81 8.11
CA GLY A 93 -8.75 -7.11 8.89
C GLY A 93 -8.72 -8.48 9.58
N GLY A 94 -9.86 -8.92 10.08
CA GLY A 94 -10.01 -10.20 10.77
C GLY A 94 -11.34 -10.30 11.50
N ILE A 95 -11.51 -11.33 12.33
CA ILE A 95 -12.80 -11.62 13.00
C ILE A 95 -13.41 -10.45 13.78
N ASN A 96 -12.58 -9.55 14.31
CA ASN A 96 -13.04 -8.43 15.10
C ASN A 96 -13.53 -7.31 14.18
N PHE A 97 -14.82 -7.01 14.26
CA PHE A 97 -15.38 -5.84 13.57
C PHE A 97 -14.98 -4.55 14.26
N GLY A 98 -14.98 -3.45 13.51
CA GLY A 98 -14.64 -2.12 13.97
C GLY A 98 -14.20 -1.23 12.82
N SER A 99 -13.71 -0.03 13.12
CA SER A 99 -13.31 0.96 12.09
C SER A 99 -11.85 1.39 12.22
N ARG A 100 -11.01 0.58 12.86
CA ARG A 100 -9.61 0.91 13.15
C ARG A 100 -8.77 0.84 11.88
N ASP A 101 -8.06 1.93 11.60
CA ASP A 101 -6.95 1.96 10.64
C ASP A 101 -5.70 1.34 11.29
N ALA A 102 -5.08 0.39 10.61
CA ALA A 102 -3.84 -0.26 11.04
C ALA A 102 -3.25 -1.08 9.88
N VAL A 103 -2.18 -1.81 10.15
CA VAL A 103 -1.51 -2.68 9.18
C VAL A 103 -2.00 -4.12 9.34
N GLY A 104 -2.30 -4.79 8.23
CA GLY A 104 -2.61 -6.21 8.22
C GLY A 104 -3.81 -6.56 9.09
N THR A 105 -3.66 -7.60 9.92
CA THR A 105 -4.74 -8.14 10.77
C THR A 105 -5.10 -7.26 11.97
N ASP A 106 -4.33 -6.20 12.24
CA ASP A 106 -4.67 -5.23 13.29
C ASP A 106 -5.72 -4.22 12.82
N ALA A 107 -5.93 -4.11 11.51
CA ALA A 107 -6.97 -3.26 10.95
C ALA A 107 -8.35 -3.87 11.28
N GLN A 108 -9.37 -3.03 11.32
CA GLN A 108 -10.74 -3.49 11.52
C GLN A 108 -11.66 -2.91 10.44
N PHE A 109 -12.49 -3.78 9.90
CA PHE A 109 -13.60 -3.46 9.00
C PHE A 109 -14.92 -3.84 9.67
N TYR A 110 -16.03 -3.41 9.08
CA TYR A 110 -17.34 -3.88 9.45
C TYR A 110 -18.15 -4.18 8.18
N HIS A 111 -18.21 -5.47 7.85
CA HIS A 111 -18.87 -6.00 6.65
C HIS A 111 -18.40 -5.32 5.35
N PRO A 112 -17.13 -5.52 4.93
CA PRO A 112 -16.64 -4.98 3.66
C PRO A 112 -17.30 -5.67 2.47
N THR A 113 -17.63 -4.90 1.43
CA THR A 113 -18.38 -5.40 0.26
C THR A 113 -17.66 -5.17 -1.06
N GLY A 114 -17.79 -3.99 -1.64
CA GLY A 114 -17.13 -3.62 -2.90
C GLY A 114 -15.62 -3.48 -2.72
N ILE A 115 -14.85 -3.95 -3.71
CA ILE A 115 -13.41 -3.80 -3.78
C ILE A 115 -13.00 -3.49 -5.22
N THR A 116 -12.03 -2.59 -5.41
CA THR A 116 -11.48 -2.23 -6.72
C THR A 116 -10.00 -1.90 -6.59
N LEU A 117 -9.21 -2.18 -7.64
CA LEU A 117 -7.76 -1.96 -7.64
C LEU A 117 -7.40 -0.77 -8.53
N ASP A 118 -6.71 0.20 -7.94
CA ASP A 118 -5.95 1.20 -8.67
C ASP A 118 -4.54 0.65 -8.93
N LYS A 119 -4.33 0.16 -10.16
CA LYS A 119 -3.08 -0.49 -10.59
C LYS A 119 -1.90 0.47 -10.70
N GLU A 120 -2.16 1.76 -10.93
CA GLU A 120 -1.12 2.77 -11.05
C GLU A 120 -0.59 3.14 -9.66
N ARG A 121 -1.50 3.32 -8.69
CA ARG A 121 -1.14 3.64 -7.31
C ARG A 121 -0.81 2.42 -6.46
N LYS A 122 -1.08 1.21 -6.95
CA LYS A 122 -1.02 -0.05 -6.19
C LYS A 122 -1.85 0.04 -4.91
N MET A 123 -3.09 0.52 -5.04
CA MET A 123 -4.03 0.71 -3.92
C MET A 123 -5.35 -0.02 -4.19
N LEU A 124 -5.84 -0.75 -3.20
CA LEU A 124 -7.20 -1.28 -3.17
C LEU A 124 -8.12 -0.30 -2.46
N TYR A 125 -9.26 -0.02 -3.06
CA TYR A 125 -10.34 0.72 -2.43
C TYR A 125 -11.46 -0.23 -2.05
N VAL A 126 -11.86 -0.18 -0.78
CA VAL A 126 -12.83 -1.09 -0.18
C VAL A 126 -14.00 -0.29 0.37
N SER A 127 -15.22 -0.73 0.04
CA SER A 127 -16.45 -0.24 0.67
C SER A 127 -16.64 -0.94 2.00
N ASP A 128 -16.40 -0.22 3.09
CA ASP A 128 -16.55 -0.70 4.46
C ASP A 128 -17.98 -0.38 4.93
N GLN A 129 -18.92 -1.25 4.56
CA GLN A 129 -20.34 -0.93 4.43
C GLN A 129 -20.96 -0.42 5.73
N TYR A 130 -20.74 -1.11 6.84
CA TYR A 130 -21.38 -0.77 8.12
C TYR A 130 -20.62 0.30 8.89
N ASN A 131 -19.39 0.61 8.49
CA ASN A 131 -18.68 1.80 8.97
C ASN A 131 -18.97 3.05 8.13
N HIS A 132 -19.72 2.92 7.02
CA HIS A 132 -20.04 4.01 6.09
C HIS A 132 -18.79 4.72 5.55
N ARG A 133 -17.75 3.93 5.20
CA ARG A 133 -16.46 4.47 4.73
C ARG A 133 -15.99 3.78 3.47
N VAL A 134 -15.18 4.50 2.70
CA VAL A 134 -14.26 3.90 1.75
C VAL A 134 -12.88 3.85 2.39
N ARG A 135 -12.26 2.68 2.38
CA ARG A 135 -10.94 2.42 2.98
C ARG A 135 -9.95 2.15 1.86
N ALA A 136 -8.74 2.69 1.99
CA ALA A 136 -7.65 2.44 1.07
C ALA A 136 -6.68 1.44 1.71
N ILE A 137 -6.23 0.47 0.94
CA ILE A 137 -5.31 -0.59 1.39
C ILE A 137 -4.17 -0.67 0.39
N THR A 138 -2.92 -0.72 0.86
CA THR A 138 -1.79 -0.99 -0.03
C THR A 138 -1.95 -2.37 -0.67
N ALA A 139 -1.83 -2.43 -2.00
CA ALA A 139 -1.89 -3.66 -2.78
C ALA A 139 -0.49 -4.23 -3.01
N LEU A 140 -0.43 -5.46 -3.50
CA LEU A 140 0.84 -6.13 -3.81
C LEU A 140 1.63 -5.30 -4.85
N GLY A 141 2.95 -5.21 -4.65
CA GLY A 141 3.83 -4.41 -5.50
C GLY A 141 3.90 -2.92 -5.12
N SER A 142 3.25 -2.48 -4.04
CA SER A 142 3.45 -1.13 -3.50
C SER A 142 4.86 -0.96 -2.93
N THR A 143 5.55 0.14 -3.25
CA THR A 143 6.91 0.41 -2.77
C THR A 143 7.00 0.81 -1.30
N GLU A 144 5.88 1.02 -0.62
CA GLU A 144 5.83 1.39 0.81
C GLU A 144 6.26 0.24 1.75
N GLU A 145 6.49 -0.97 1.23
CA GLU A 145 6.81 -2.19 2.02
C GLU A 145 8.29 -2.63 1.97
N ALA A 146 9.17 -1.92 1.26
CA ALA A 146 10.55 -2.38 1.02
C ALA A 146 11.54 -2.07 2.16
N GLN A 147 11.19 -2.30 3.44
CA GLN A 147 12.17 -2.27 4.54
C GLN A 147 12.64 -3.65 5.02
N ASN A 148 11.94 -4.74 4.71
CA ASN A 148 12.37 -6.10 5.09
C ASN A 148 12.21 -7.05 3.90
N GLY A 149 13.23 -7.11 3.05
CA GLY A 149 13.25 -7.84 1.77
C GLY A 149 13.15 -9.36 1.85
N ALA A 150 11.99 -9.89 2.25
CA ALA A 150 11.63 -11.28 2.07
C ALA A 150 10.38 -11.36 1.18
N MET A 151 10.57 -11.80 -0.07
CA MET A 151 9.48 -12.26 -0.94
C MET A 151 8.89 -13.55 -0.37
N ILE A 152 8.05 -13.41 0.64
CA ILE A 152 7.05 -14.40 1.07
C ILE A 152 5.71 -13.67 0.89
N ILE A 153 4.66 -14.39 0.50
CA ILE A 153 3.29 -13.89 0.26
C ILE A 153 2.65 -13.44 1.59
N GLN A 154 3.27 -12.48 2.26
CA GLN A 154 2.83 -11.82 3.47
C GLN A 154 2.97 -10.32 3.21
N HIS A 155 2.18 -9.84 2.25
CA HIS A 155 1.90 -8.41 2.11
C HIS A 155 0.92 -8.06 3.24
N PHE A 156 1.29 -7.16 4.14
CA PHE A 156 0.41 -6.69 5.20
C PHE A 156 -0.16 -5.34 4.76
N GLY A 157 -1.39 -5.37 4.24
CA GLY A 157 -2.03 -4.18 3.70
C GLY A 157 -2.16 -3.10 4.77
N LYS A 158 -1.54 -1.93 4.56
CA LYS A 158 -1.76 -0.77 5.40
C LYS A 158 -3.12 -0.20 5.08
N VAL A 159 -4.03 -0.21 6.05
CA VAL A 159 -5.38 0.31 5.89
C VAL A 159 -5.45 1.74 6.42
N ASP A 160 -5.72 2.67 5.52
CA ASP A 160 -5.97 4.08 5.86
C ASP A 160 -7.40 4.44 5.41
N ALA A 161 -8.21 5.02 6.30
CA ALA A 161 -9.48 5.59 5.92
C ALA A 161 -9.22 6.78 5.00
N TYR A 162 -10.03 6.93 3.95
CA TYR A 162 -9.94 8.09 3.06
C TYR A 162 -10.52 9.34 3.77
N ARG A 163 -9.82 9.85 4.78
CA ARG A 163 -9.90 11.25 5.22
C ARG A 163 -8.69 11.96 4.63
N ASP A 164 -8.98 12.95 3.80
CA ASP A 164 -8.04 13.82 3.09
C ASP A 164 -7.46 13.25 1.78
N LEU A 165 -8.19 13.55 0.71
CA LEU A 165 -7.75 13.64 -0.70
C LEU A 165 -6.46 14.46 -0.96
N LEU A 166 -5.75 14.91 0.08
CA LEU A 166 -4.60 15.80 -0.01
C LEU A 166 -3.26 15.15 0.37
N VAL A 167 -3.24 14.03 1.11
CA VAL A 167 -1.98 13.53 1.69
C VAL A 167 -1.17 12.63 0.73
N HIS A 168 -1.82 11.90 -0.19
CA HIS A 168 -1.10 10.97 -1.07
C HIS A 168 -0.56 11.57 -2.38
N ASN A 169 -0.70 12.88 -2.63
CA ASN A 169 -0.20 13.50 -3.88
C ASN A 169 0.84 14.61 -3.70
N ARG A 170 1.21 15.04 -2.49
CA ARG A 170 2.24 16.10 -2.32
C ARG A 170 2.96 16.05 -0.97
N SER A 171 4.04 15.29 -0.84
CA SER A 171 4.97 15.53 0.29
C SER A 171 6.41 15.05 0.16
N SER A 172 6.78 14.14 -0.75
CA SER A 172 8.17 13.63 -0.77
C SER A 172 9.16 14.44 -1.63
N VAL A 173 8.72 15.16 -2.66
CA VAL A 173 9.64 15.86 -3.59
C VAL A 173 9.85 17.34 -3.25
N PHE A 174 8.87 18.01 -2.65
CA PHE A 174 8.97 19.45 -2.30
C PHE A 174 9.70 19.70 -0.97
N ALA A 175 9.60 18.77 0.00
CA ALA A 175 10.28 18.92 1.28
C ALA A 175 11.80 18.77 1.14
N SER A 176 12.29 17.81 0.34
CA SER A 176 13.73 17.54 0.19
C SER A 176 14.45 18.64 -0.59
N THR A 177 13.85 19.13 -1.67
CA THR A 177 14.45 20.20 -2.50
C THR A 177 14.53 21.53 -1.77
N THR A 178 13.53 21.87 -0.97
CA THR A 178 13.53 23.12 -0.17
C THR A 178 14.58 23.08 0.95
N ILE A 179 14.73 21.93 1.63
CA ILE A 179 15.75 21.76 2.68
C ILE A 179 17.17 21.87 2.11
N ILE A 180 17.43 21.24 0.97
CA ILE A 180 18.74 21.32 0.29
C ILE A 180 19.03 22.76 -0.17
N ALA A 181 18.04 23.46 -0.73
CA ALA A 181 18.20 24.84 -1.19
C ALA A 181 18.52 25.81 -0.03
N VAL A 182 17.83 25.68 1.11
CA VAL A 182 18.10 26.49 2.31
C VAL A 182 19.48 26.17 2.88
N ALA A 183 19.88 24.89 2.95
CA ALA A 183 21.21 24.50 3.41
C ALA A 183 22.33 25.05 2.51
N MET A 184 22.15 24.99 1.18
CA MET A 184 23.10 25.57 0.22
C MET A 184 23.18 27.10 0.33
N PHE A 185 22.05 27.77 0.54
CA PHE A 185 22.03 29.22 0.71
C PHE A 185 22.74 29.66 2.00
N VAL A 186 22.50 28.95 3.11
CA VAL A 186 23.20 29.21 4.40
C VAL A 186 24.71 28.98 4.26
N LEU A 187 25.12 27.92 3.57
CA LEU A 187 26.54 27.65 3.29
C LEU A 187 27.16 28.76 2.42
N LEU A 188 26.47 29.21 1.37
CA LEU A 188 26.94 30.30 0.50
C LEU A 188 27.13 31.62 1.26
N VAL A 189 26.17 31.99 2.11
CA VAL A 189 26.26 33.19 2.97
C VAL A 189 27.39 33.06 3.99
N TRP A 190 27.56 31.87 4.59
CA TRP A 190 28.64 31.62 5.53
C TRP A 190 30.03 31.70 4.86
N PHE A 191 30.19 31.07 3.69
CA PHE A 191 31.43 31.13 2.92
C PHE A 191 31.75 32.56 2.47
N SER A 192 30.77 33.29 1.91
CA SER A 192 31.00 34.67 1.47
C SER A 192 31.39 35.59 2.64
N SER A 193 30.78 35.41 3.82
CA SER A 193 31.12 36.18 5.01
C SER A 193 32.56 35.94 5.51
N ARG A 194 33.05 34.68 5.41
CA ARG A 194 34.43 34.33 5.79
C ARG A 194 35.43 34.81 4.75
N TYR A 195 35.12 34.67 3.47
CA TYR A 195 35.99 35.16 2.39
C TYR A 195 36.12 36.69 2.41
N TRP A 196 35.02 37.42 2.63
CA TRP A 196 35.05 38.88 2.74
C TRP A 196 35.88 39.35 3.95
N LYS A 197 35.67 38.75 5.13
CA LYS A 197 36.48 39.06 6.32
C LYS A 197 37.97 38.77 6.09
N GLY A 198 38.30 37.63 5.46
CA GLY A 198 39.68 37.28 5.13
C GLY A 198 40.31 38.21 4.08
N TRP A 199 39.56 38.67 3.08
CA TRP A 199 40.02 39.62 2.07
C TRP A 199 40.24 41.01 2.66
N ALA A 200 39.31 41.50 3.48
CA ALA A 200 39.41 42.79 4.15
C ALA A 200 40.66 42.88 5.04
N ASN A 201 40.91 41.87 5.88
CA ASN A 201 42.10 41.84 6.76
C ASN A 201 43.41 41.89 5.95
N ARG A 202 43.52 41.09 4.88
CA ARG A 202 44.74 41.04 4.05
C ARG A 202 45.04 42.35 3.33
N ASN A 203 44.02 43.09 2.93
CA ASN A 203 44.22 44.36 2.23
C ASN A 203 44.45 45.53 3.20
N CYS A 204 43.82 45.53 4.37
CA CYS A 204 44.13 46.49 5.43
C CYS A 204 45.60 46.40 5.87
N ASP A 205 46.14 45.17 6.03
CA ASP A 205 47.55 44.97 6.37
C ASP A 205 48.50 45.46 5.27
N LYS A 206 48.14 45.27 4.00
CA LYS A 206 48.92 45.80 2.87
C LYS A 206 48.90 47.34 2.83
N TYR A 207 47.73 47.95 3.03
CA TYR A 207 47.60 49.42 3.08
C TYR A 207 48.38 50.02 4.26
N TRP A 208 48.36 49.38 5.44
CA TRP A 208 49.11 49.84 6.60
C TRP A 208 50.63 49.73 6.40
N LYS A 209 51.10 48.63 5.80
CA LYS A 209 52.53 48.45 5.47
C LYS A 209 53.03 49.44 4.42
N MET A 210 52.22 49.79 3.41
CA MET A 210 52.56 50.81 2.41
C MET A 210 52.62 52.22 3.00
N LYS A 211 51.75 52.55 3.97
CA LYS A 211 51.73 53.89 4.59
C LYS A 211 52.90 54.13 5.54
N ASN A 212 53.47 53.07 6.11
CA ASN A 212 54.56 53.15 7.10
C ASN A 212 55.96 52.86 6.52
N SER A 213 56.10 52.54 5.22
CA SER A 213 57.41 52.29 4.59
C SER A 213 58.16 53.56 4.15
N HIS A 214 57.62 54.75 4.41
CA HIS A 214 58.24 56.05 4.07
C HIS A 214 58.65 56.88 5.30
N LYS A 215 58.79 56.26 6.48
CA LYS A 215 59.39 56.88 7.66
C LYS A 215 60.57 56.03 8.13
N LEU A 216 61.68 56.15 7.42
CA LEU A 216 63.04 55.93 7.93
C LEU A 216 63.64 57.31 8.21
#